data_AF-A0A2W0C1R7-F1
#
_entry.id   AF-A0A2W0C1R7-F1
#
_cell.length_a   1.000
_cell.length_b   1.000
_cell.length_c   1.000
_cell.angle_alpha   90.00
_cell.angle_beta   90.00
_cell.angle_gamma   90.00
#
_symmetry.space_group_name_H-M   'P 1'
#
loop_
_entity.id
_entity.type
_entity.pdbx_description
1 polymer ?
#
loop_
_entity_poly.entity_id
_entity_poly.type
_entity_poly.pdbx_seq_one_letter_code
_entity_poly.pdbx_strand_id
1 'polypeptide(L)'
;MKKKSTSQSAFFKLRLVLGVLLSFAGITLVLLAQPRTPSAQPGNSHPIVQAQFRGVLPVVKFDVSPPLRDMKAVPVTECPLREDEDREILAHLPPFSPVVPDPVVQRVLGKIGIPGPIVSFDGNSNMCGCVPPDPNGAVGPNHLMETSNVHFQIFDKNGTSLFGPV
;
A
#
# COMPACT_ATOMS: atom_id res chain seq x y z
N MET A 1 -5.24 -104.91 -10.46
CA MET A 1 -5.18 -103.95 -9.31
C MET A 1 -4.61 -102.62 -9.79
N LYS A 2 -5.23 -101.51 -9.38
CA LYS A 2 -5.09 -100.13 -9.92
C LYS A 2 -3.66 -99.55 -9.78
N LYS A 3 -3.11 -98.99 -10.87
CA LYS A 3 -1.89 -98.16 -10.84
C LYS A 3 -2.26 -96.76 -10.30
N LYS A 4 -1.63 -96.32 -9.21
CA LYS A 4 -1.77 -94.95 -8.68
C LYS A 4 -0.76 -94.03 -9.36
N SER A 5 -1.28 -93.00 -10.04
CA SER A 5 -0.49 -91.91 -10.64
C SER A 5 0.12 -91.04 -9.55
N THR A 6 1.42 -90.80 -9.62
CA THR A 6 2.15 -89.87 -8.73
C THR A 6 1.79 -88.43 -9.07
N SER A 7 1.47 -87.64 -8.04
CA SER A 7 0.96 -86.27 -8.15
C SER A 7 2.04 -85.28 -8.58
N GLN A 8 1.84 -84.57 -9.70
CA GLN A 8 2.70 -83.48 -10.21
C GLN A 8 2.61 -82.17 -9.38
N SER A 9 1.95 -82.16 -8.22
CA SER A 9 1.62 -80.95 -7.47
C SER A 9 2.80 -80.29 -6.73
N ALA A 10 3.96 -80.93 -6.62
CA ALA A 10 5.09 -80.42 -5.81
C ALA A 10 5.87 -79.28 -6.50
N PHE A 11 6.10 -79.37 -7.82
CA PHE A 11 6.87 -78.37 -8.56
C PHE A 11 6.11 -77.06 -8.81
N PHE A 12 4.77 -77.13 -8.88
CA PHE A 12 3.91 -75.94 -9.06
C PHE A 12 3.89 -75.05 -7.82
N LYS A 13 3.87 -75.65 -6.61
CA LYS A 13 3.86 -74.91 -5.34
C LYS A 13 5.19 -74.19 -5.09
N LEU A 14 6.32 -74.80 -5.42
CA LEU A 14 7.64 -74.17 -5.23
C LEU A 14 7.85 -72.95 -6.15
N ARG A 15 7.43 -73.05 -7.43
CA ARG A 15 7.51 -71.93 -8.39
C ARG A 15 6.60 -70.77 -8.01
N LEU A 16 5.41 -71.06 -7.49
CA LEU A 16 4.49 -70.05 -6.96
C LEU A 16 5.10 -69.30 -5.76
N VAL A 17 5.68 -70.03 -4.80
CA VAL A 17 6.31 -69.42 -3.61
C VAL A 17 7.53 -68.59 -3.99
N LEU A 18 8.37 -69.06 -4.92
CA LEU A 18 9.53 -68.32 -5.39
C LEU A 18 9.12 -67.03 -6.12
N GLY A 19 8.07 -67.11 -6.95
CA GLY A 19 7.52 -65.95 -7.66
C GLY A 19 6.94 -64.90 -6.70
N VAL A 20 6.23 -65.34 -5.65
CA VAL A 20 5.71 -64.44 -4.61
C VAL A 20 6.86 -63.78 -3.85
N LEU A 21 7.88 -64.52 -3.45
CA LEU A 21 9.06 -63.95 -2.76
C LEU A 21 9.81 -62.93 -3.62
N LEU A 22 10.00 -63.22 -4.91
CA LEU A 22 10.61 -62.29 -5.86
C LEU A 22 9.76 -61.03 -6.04
N SER A 23 8.44 -61.16 -6.04
CA SER A 23 7.54 -59.99 -6.14
C SER A 23 7.64 -59.09 -4.91
N PHE A 24 7.68 -59.66 -3.70
CA PHE A 24 7.88 -58.89 -2.47
C PHE A 24 9.28 -58.25 -2.41
N ALA A 25 10.32 -58.96 -2.82
CA ALA A 25 11.68 -58.40 -2.89
C ALA A 25 11.79 -57.24 -3.90
N GLY A 26 11.09 -57.32 -5.04
CA GLY A 26 11.02 -56.22 -6.00
C GLY A 26 10.31 -54.99 -5.43
N ILE A 27 9.19 -55.19 -4.74
CA ILE A 27 8.40 -54.11 -4.12
C ILE A 27 9.21 -53.41 -3.02
N THR A 28 9.94 -54.15 -2.18
CA THR A 28 10.77 -53.55 -1.13
C THR A 28 11.92 -52.74 -1.71
N LEU A 29 12.56 -53.20 -2.80
CA LEU A 29 13.63 -52.47 -3.48
C LEU A 29 13.11 -51.17 -4.10
N VAL A 30 11.92 -51.16 -4.69
CA VAL A 30 11.27 -49.95 -5.23
C VAL A 30 10.94 -48.97 -4.10
N LEU A 31 10.40 -49.45 -2.97
CA LEU A 31 10.08 -48.60 -1.82
C LEU A 31 11.32 -47.97 -1.17
N LEU A 32 12.45 -48.71 -1.13
CA LEU A 32 13.72 -48.22 -0.60
C LEU A 32 14.45 -47.28 -1.57
N ALA A 33 14.19 -47.39 -2.88
CA ALA A 33 14.79 -46.56 -3.92
C ALA A 33 14.05 -45.23 -4.16
N GLN A 34 12.90 -44.99 -3.50
CA GLN A 34 12.21 -43.70 -3.61
C GLN A 34 13.04 -42.61 -2.90
N PRO A 35 13.42 -41.52 -3.60
CA PRO A 35 14.10 -40.40 -2.97
C PRO A 35 13.14 -39.78 -1.94
N ARG A 36 13.54 -39.82 -0.66
CA ARG A 36 12.89 -39.01 0.36
C ARG A 36 13.28 -37.56 0.10
N THR A 37 12.51 -36.85 -0.71
CA THR A 37 12.60 -35.39 -0.77
C THR A 37 12.05 -34.85 0.54
N PRO A 38 12.87 -34.27 1.43
CA PRO A 38 12.33 -33.50 2.54
C PRO A 38 11.51 -32.36 1.94
N SER A 39 10.20 -32.40 2.13
CA SER A 39 9.32 -31.25 1.93
C SER A 39 9.57 -30.24 3.05
N ALA A 40 10.80 -29.73 3.13
CA ALA A 40 11.07 -28.48 3.81
C ALA A 40 10.81 -27.39 2.78
N GLN A 41 9.55 -26.97 2.67
CA GLN A 41 9.28 -25.63 2.17
C GLN A 41 10.13 -24.68 3.03
N PRO A 42 11.02 -23.85 2.46
CA PRO A 42 11.56 -22.75 3.21
C PRO A 42 10.35 -21.95 3.66
N GLY A 43 10.08 -21.97 4.97
CA GLY A 43 9.06 -21.13 5.54
C GLY A 43 9.40 -19.72 5.11
N ASN A 44 8.52 -19.08 4.34
CA ASN A 44 8.59 -17.65 4.09
C ASN A 44 8.40 -16.96 5.44
N SER A 45 9.46 -16.90 6.25
CA SER A 45 9.55 -16.03 7.40
C SER A 45 9.82 -14.63 6.87
N HIS A 46 8.85 -14.06 6.14
CA HIS A 46 8.78 -12.61 6.07
C HIS A 46 8.61 -12.14 7.51
N PRO A 47 9.44 -11.22 8.01
CA PRO A 47 9.21 -10.65 9.33
C PRO A 47 7.78 -10.09 9.32
N ILE A 48 6.95 -10.56 10.24
CA ILE A 48 5.67 -9.92 10.51
C ILE A 48 6.03 -8.53 11.03
N VAL A 49 5.97 -7.53 10.16
CA VAL A 49 6.09 -6.13 10.56
C VAL A 49 4.81 -5.82 11.33
N GLN A 50 4.82 -6.09 12.64
CA GLN A 50 3.78 -5.61 13.54
C GLN A 50 3.93 -4.09 13.64
N ALA A 51 3.05 -3.37 12.96
CA ALA A 51 2.91 -1.95 13.20
C ALA A 51 2.56 -1.76 14.68
N GLN A 52 3.42 -1.04 15.42
CA GLN A 52 3.13 -0.67 16.79
C GLN A 52 2.06 0.42 16.75
N PHE A 53 0.81 0.07 17.06
CA PHE A 53 -0.25 1.05 17.27
C PHE A 53 0.17 1.95 18.45
N ARG A 54 0.57 3.18 18.16
CA ARG A 54 1.05 4.17 19.15
C ARG A 54 -0.06 4.71 20.06
N GLY A 55 -1.29 4.19 19.92
CA GLY A 55 -2.44 4.57 20.72
C GLY A 55 -3.27 5.67 20.10
N VAL A 56 -4.49 5.84 20.62
CA VAL A 56 -5.30 7.04 20.41
C VAL A 56 -4.95 7.99 21.54
N LEU A 57 -4.48 9.20 21.23
CA LEU A 57 -4.40 10.26 22.24
C LEU A 57 -5.83 10.74 22.54
N PRO A 58 -6.23 10.88 23.81
CA PRO A 58 -7.52 11.48 24.13
C PRO A 58 -7.52 12.93 23.62
N VAL A 59 -8.61 13.34 22.96
CA VAL A 59 -8.75 14.73 22.52
C VAL A 59 -8.73 15.63 23.76
N VAL A 60 -7.75 16.53 23.82
CA VAL A 60 -7.54 17.41 24.97
C VAL A 60 -8.54 18.57 24.95
N LYS A 61 -8.81 19.13 23.77
CA LYS A 61 -9.69 20.28 23.60
C LYS A 61 -10.16 20.39 22.14
N PHE A 62 -11.40 20.83 21.95
CA PHE A 62 -11.88 21.36 20.68
C PHE A 62 -12.03 22.87 20.83
N ASP A 63 -11.50 23.64 19.89
CA ASP A 63 -11.72 25.07 19.82
C ASP A 63 -12.79 25.39 18.78
N VAL A 64 -13.64 26.37 19.08
CA VAL A 64 -14.68 26.86 18.17
C VAL A 64 -14.39 28.33 17.89
N SER A 65 -14.17 28.67 16.63
CA SER A 65 -13.99 30.05 16.21
C SER A 65 -15.31 30.83 16.26
N PRO A 66 -15.28 32.16 16.36
CA PRO A 66 -16.43 32.98 15.99
C PRO A 66 -16.90 32.65 14.56
N PRO A 67 -18.16 32.97 14.21
CA PRO A 67 -18.60 32.93 12.83
C PRO A 67 -17.62 33.70 11.95
N LEU A 68 -17.28 33.17 10.77
CA LEU A 68 -16.29 33.79 9.88
C LEU A 68 -16.61 35.26 9.54
N ARG A 69 -17.90 35.62 9.46
CA ARG A 69 -18.38 36.99 9.27
C ARG A 69 -18.01 37.97 10.39
N ASP A 70 -17.78 37.45 11.59
CA ASP A 70 -17.45 38.21 12.80
C ASP A 70 -15.96 38.10 13.14
N MET A 71 -15.20 37.30 12.38
CA MET A 71 -13.77 37.13 12.55
C MET A 71 -13.06 38.43 12.14
N LYS A 72 -12.26 39.00 13.04
CA LYS A 72 -11.41 40.14 12.70
C LYS A 72 -10.20 39.64 11.92
N ALA A 73 -9.91 40.27 10.79
CA ALA A 73 -8.69 39.96 10.07
C ALA A 73 -7.48 40.37 10.93
N VAL A 74 -6.65 39.40 11.33
CA VAL A 74 -5.40 39.64 12.05
C VAL A 74 -4.27 39.49 11.05
N PRO A 75 -3.36 40.47 10.90
CA PRO A 75 -2.21 40.32 10.02
C PRO A 75 -1.37 39.13 10.47
N VAL A 76 -0.99 38.29 9.52
CA VAL A 76 -0.12 37.13 9.75
C VAL A 76 1.16 37.60 10.43
N THR A 77 1.32 37.25 11.71
CA THR A 77 2.52 37.52 12.49
C THR A 77 3.34 36.25 12.49
N GLU A 78 4.65 36.38 12.19
CA GLU A 78 5.68 35.32 12.12
C GLU A 78 5.16 33.90 12.41
N CYS A 79 4.97 33.10 11.37
CA CYS A 79 4.62 31.70 11.54
C CYS A 79 5.85 30.97 12.09
N PRO A 80 5.79 30.35 13.30
CA PRO A 80 6.88 29.50 13.75
C PRO A 80 7.05 28.40 12.71
N LEU A 81 8.24 28.34 12.09
CA LEU A 81 8.62 27.47 10.96
C LEU A 81 8.62 25.97 11.30
N ARG A 82 7.84 25.53 12.27
CA ARG A 82 7.98 24.20 12.85
C ARG A 82 6.62 23.62 13.19
N GLU A 83 6.07 22.96 12.20
CA GLU A 83 5.23 21.79 12.41
C GLU A 83 6.16 20.78 13.09
N ASP A 84 6.00 20.54 14.39
CA ASP A 84 6.86 19.62 15.17
C ASP A 84 6.68 18.14 14.74
N GLU A 85 6.06 17.90 13.58
CA GLU A 85 5.74 16.62 12.97
C GLU A 85 7.01 15.92 12.46
N ASP A 86 8.02 16.69 12.05
CA ASP A 86 9.29 16.18 11.53
C ASP A 86 10.20 15.52 12.58
N ARG A 87 9.82 15.55 13.87
CA ARG A 87 10.56 14.81 14.89
C ARG A 87 10.48 13.29 14.70
N GLU A 88 9.57 12.81 13.87
CA GLU A 88 9.39 11.38 13.57
C GLU A 88 9.76 10.98 12.13
N ILE A 89 10.49 11.81 11.37
CA ILE A 89 11.05 11.35 10.10
C ILE A 89 12.09 10.26 10.41
N LEU A 90 11.65 9.01 10.26
CA LEU A 90 12.49 7.83 10.32
C LEU A 90 13.65 8.01 9.35
N ALA A 91 14.84 8.18 9.92
CA ALA A 91 16.07 8.18 9.18
C ALA A 91 16.18 6.86 8.41
N HIS A 92 16.36 6.96 7.09
CA HIS A 92 16.71 5.88 6.16
C HIS A 92 15.56 4.94 5.78
N LEU A 93 14.67 5.44 4.93
CA LEU A 93 13.91 4.54 4.05
C LEU A 93 14.92 3.78 3.14
N PRO A 94 14.74 2.47 2.94
CA PRO A 94 15.55 1.71 1.98
C PRO A 94 15.41 2.31 0.58
N PRO A 95 16.37 2.09 -0.32
CA PRO A 95 16.32 2.61 -1.68
C PRO A 95 14.97 2.24 -2.31
N PHE A 96 14.33 3.23 -2.93
CA PHE A 96 13.09 3.05 -3.67
C PHE A 96 13.22 1.83 -4.61
N SER A 97 12.18 1.00 -4.64
CA SER A 97 12.07 -0.12 -5.56
C SER A 97 12.40 0.31 -7.00
N PRO A 98 12.88 -0.61 -7.87
CA PRO A 98 13.15 -0.30 -9.27
C PRO A 98 11.93 0.39 -9.89
N VAL A 99 12.17 1.49 -10.60
CA VAL A 99 11.13 2.25 -11.28
C VAL A 99 10.44 1.32 -12.29
N VAL A 100 9.19 0.95 -12.00
CA VAL A 100 8.35 0.16 -12.91
C VAL A 100 7.61 1.14 -13.82
N PRO A 101 7.80 1.09 -15.15
CA PRO A 101 7.03 1.93 -16.06
C PRO A 101 5.54 1.59 -15.98
N ASP A 102 4.69 2.60 -15.83
CA ASP A 102 3.24 2.43 -15.87
C ASP A 102 2.79 2.06 -17.31
N PRO A 103 2.19 0.88 -17.52
CA PRO A 103 1.73 0.45 -18.85
C PRO A 103 0.56 1.29 -19.39
N VAL A 104 -0.13 2.04 -18.54
CA VAL A 104 -1.30 2.88 -18.91
C VAL A 104 -0.91 4.37 -19.03
N VAL A 105 0.38 4.69 -19.03
CA VAL A 105 0.82 6.09 -19.15
C VAL A 105 0.31 6.71 -20.47
N GLN A 106 -0.37 7.84 -20.36
CA GLN A 106 -0.82 8.60 -21.52
C GLN A 106 0.39 9.24 -22.21
N ARG A 107 0.67 8.82 -23.45
CA ARG A 107 1.82 9.31 -24.24
C ARG A 107 1.48 10.42 -25.22
N VAL A 108 0.19 10.63 -25.46
CA VAL A 108 -0.30 11.58 -26.47
C VAL A 108 -1.32 12.48 -25.80
N LEU A 109 -1.23 13.79 -26.08
CA LEU A 109 -2.21 14.73 -25.60
C LEU A 109 -3.59 14.37 -26.17
N GLY A 110 -4.60 14.28 -25.31
CA GLY A 110 -5.97 14.06 -25.74
C GLY A 110 -6.49 15.24 -26.57
N LYS A 111 -7.67 15.08 -27.17
CA LYS A 111 -8.34 16.18 -27.88
C LYS A 111 -8.58 17.34 -26.91
N ILE A 112 -7.91 18.47 -27.12
CA ILE A 112 -8.06 19.66 -26.28
C ILE A 112 -9.43 20.25 -26.58
N GLY A 113 -10.40 19.97 -25.71
CA GLY A 113 -11.76 20.52 -25.78
C GLY A 113 -12.15 21.31 -24.53
N ILE A 114 -11.21 21.53 -23.61
CA ILE A 114 -11.46 22.29 -22.38
C ILE A 114 -11.26 23.76 -22.72
N PRO A 115 -12.27 24.63 -22.53
CA PRO A 115 -12.11 26.06 -22.72
C PRO A 115 -11.06 26.60 -21.75
N GLY A 116 -10.34 27.64 -22.18
CA GLY A 116 -9.44 28.36 -21.30
C GLY A 116 -10.17 28.95 -20.08
N PRO A 117 -9.44 29.32 -19.02
CA PRO A 117 -10.04 29.95 -17.85
C PRO A 117 -10.78 31.24 -18.25
N ILE A 118 -11.97 31.43 -17.69
CA ILE A 118 -12.79 32.63 -17.93
C ILE A 118 -12.14 33.85 -17.24
N VAL A 119 -11.55 33.62 -16.07
CA VAL A 119 -10.82 34.60 -15.26
C VAL A 119 -9.60 33.90 -14.65
N SER A 120 -8.50 34.62 -14.53
CA SER A 120 -7.29 34.18 -13.82
C SER A 120 -6.75 35.36 -13.01
N PHE A 121 -6.37 35.10 -11.77
CA PHE A 121 -5.79 36.06 -10.84
C PHE A 121 -4.82 35.34 -9.90
N ASP A 122 -3.93 36.09 -9.27
CA ASP A 122 -2.99 35.55 -8.29
C ASP A 122 -3.72 35.19 -7.00
N GLY A 123 -3.49 33.96 -6.52
CA GLY A 123 -4.05 33.45 -5.28
C GLY A 123 -3.24 33.86 -4.05
N ASN A 124 -3.51 33.17 -2.95
CA ASN A 124 -2.84 33.37 -1.68
C ASN A 124 -1.34 33.01 -1.76
N SER A 125 -0.46 33.95 -1.42
CA SER A 125 0.99 33.73 -1.42
C SER A 125 1.44 32.91 -0.21
N ASN A 126 2.56 32.18 -0.26
CA ASN A 126 3.10 31.44 0.88
C ASN A 126 3.63 32.37 2.01
N MET A 127 2.72 32.96 2.79
CA MET A 127 3.05 33.95 3.83
C MET A 127 3.86 33.35 4.99
N CYS A 128 3.73 32.04 5.24
CA CYS A 128 4.46 31.37 6.31
C CYS A 128 5.86 30.91 5.91
N GLY A 129 6.19 30.93 4.62
CA GLY A 129 7.44 30.34 4.10
C GLY A 129 7.54 28.83 4.31
N CYS A 130 6.42 28.15 4.61
CA CYS A 130 6.41 26.71 4.85
C CYS A 130 6.74 25.95 3.57
N VAL A 131 7.44 24.82 3.71
CA VAL A 131 7.89 24.00 2.59
C VAL A 131 7.59 22.53 2.89
N PRO A 132 6.86 21.82 2.01
CA PRO A 132 6.23 22.31 0.79
C PRO A 132 5.10 23.33 1.06
N PRO A 133 4.77 24.20 0.09
CA PRO A 133 3.55 24.97 0.18
C PRO A 133 2.35 24.02 -0.06
N ASP A 134 1.39 24.02 0.86
CA ASP A 134 0.17 23.22 0.74
C ASP A 134 -1.07 24.09 0.42
N PRO A 135 -1.16 24.67 -0.80
CA PRO A 135 -2.32 25.43 -1.20
C PRO A 135 -3.51 24.49 -1.46
N ASN A 136 -4.67 24.88 -0.97
CA ASN A 136 -5.94 24.23 -1.23
C ASN A 136 -7.04 25.29 -1.36
N GLY A 137 -8.13 24.98 -2.06
CA GLY A 137 -9.20 25.95 -2.24
C GLY A 137 -10.53 25.34 -2.61
N ALA A 138 -11.59 26.11 -2.36
CA ALA A 138 -12.96 25.75 -2.67
C ALA A 138 -13.68 26.92 -3.32
N VAL A 139 -14.51 26.60 -4.31
CA VAL A 139 -15.26 27.58 -5.10
C VAL A 139 -16.73 27.54 -4.71
N GLY A 140 -17.22 28.64 -4.13
CA GLY A 140 -18.65 28.86 -3.88
C GLY A 140 -19.35 29.59 -5.01
N PRO A 141 -20.67 29.87 -4.85
CA PRO A 141 -21.45 30.63 -5.84
C PRO A 141 -20.86 32.02 -6.12
N ASN A 142 -20.46 32.73 -5.05
CA ASN A 142 -20.03 34.13 -5.12
C ASN A 142 -18.56 34.35 -4.73
N HIS A 143 -17.93 33.37 -4.10
CA HIS A 143 -16.59 33.54 -3.51
C HIS A 143 -15.70 32.35 -3.83
N LEU A 144 -14.39 32.58 -3.76
CA LEU A 144 -13.36 31.55 -3.74
C LEU A 144 -12.66 31.65 -2.39
N MET A 145 -12.61 30.55 -1.65
CA MET A 145 -11.83 30.45 -0.42
C MET A 145 -10.58 29.65 -0.74
N GLU A 146 -9.42 30.21 -0.43
CA GLU A 146 -8.12 29.56 -0.58
C GLU A 146 -7.42 29.51 0.77
N THR A 147 -6.72 28.43 1.04
CA THR A 147 -5.90 28.21 2.23
C THR A 147 -4.52 27.75 1.78
N SER A 148 -3.47 28.17 2.47
CA SER A 148 -2.12 27.66 2.31
C SER A 148 -1.53 27.47 3.70
N ASN A 149 -1.26 26.23 4.10
CA ASN A 149 -0.75 25.91 5.44
C ASN A 149 -1.60 26.57 6.54
N VAL A 150 -1.04 27.57 7.22
CA VAL A 150 -1.61 28.25 8.39
C VAL A 150 -2.42 29.52 8.09
N HIS A 151 -2.62 29.87 6.82
CA HIS A 151 -3.35 31.09 6.47
C HIS A 151 -4.33 30.87 5.32
N PHE A 152 -5.42 31.63 5.31
CA PHE A 152 -6.45 31.59 4.29
C PHE A 152 -6.91 32.97 3.84
N GLN A 153 -7.46 33.03 2.64
CA GLN A 153 -7.94 34.24 2.01
C GLN A 153 -9.24 33.96 1.25
N ILE A 154 -10.13 34.96 1.20
CA ILE A 154 -11.41 34.86 0.49
C ILE A 154 -11.44 35.93 -0.59
N PHE A 155 -11.72 35.50 -1.82
CA PHE A 155 -11.82 36.36 -3.00
C PHE A 155 -13.25 36.38 -3.54
N ASP A 156 -13.59 37.45 -4.25
CA ASP A 156 -14.70 37.41 -5.20
C ASP A 156 -14.33 36.58 -6.45
N LYS A 157 -15.27 36.41 -7.38
CA LYS A 157 -15.05 35.62 -8.62
C LYS A 157 -14.16 36.31 -9.65
N ASN A 158 -13.78 37.57 -9.41
CA ASN A 158 -12.90 38.37 -10.26
C ASN A 158 -11.47 38.48 -9.69
N GLY A 159 -11.22 37.94 -8.49
CA GLY A 159 -9.91 37.98 -7.84
C GLY A 159 -9.70 39.10 -6.83
N THR A 160 -10.74 39.87 -6.50
CA THR A 160 -10.65 40.89 -5.45
C THR A 160 -10.61 40.21 -4.08
N SER A 161 -9.59 40.48 -3.27
CA SER A 161 -9.56 40.05 -1.87
C SER A 161 -10.70 40.69 -1.09
N LEU A 162 -11.55 39.88 -0.48
CA LEU A 162 -12.65 40.30 0.39
C LEU A 162 -12.30 40.12 1.87
N PHE A 163 -11.45 39.15 2.20
CA PHE A 163 -11.01 38.87 3.56
C PHE A 163 -9.66 38.15 3.55
N GLY A 164 -8.82 38.46 4.54
CA GLY A 164 -7.48 37.89 4.67
C GLY A 164 -6.42 38.60 3.80
N PRO A 165 -5.21 38.02 3.69
CA PRO A 165 -4.82 36.74 4.29
C PRO A 165 -4.75 36.81 5.82
N VAL A 166 -5.25 35.76 6.49
CA VAL A 166 -5.17 35.57 7.95
C VAL A 166 -4.81 34.14 8.32
#